data_AF-A0A1Z4GR37-F1
#
_entry.id   AF-A0A1Z4GR37-F1
#
_cell.length_a   1.000
_cell.length_b   1.000
_cell.length_c   1.000
_cell.angle_alpha   90.00
_cell.angle_beta   90.00
_cell.angle_gamma   90.00
#
_symmetry.space_group_name_H-M   'P 1'
#
loop_
_entity.id
_entity.type
_entity.pdbx_description
1 polymer ?
#
loop_
_entity_poly.entity_id
_entity_poly.type
_entity_poly.pdbx_seq_one_letter_code
_entity_poly.pdbx_strand_id
1 'polypeptide(L)'
;MKTQNAEQIFQDVLEKLYQAHLPSKHPFFTRLSLLPLEQLRSPDLLGEIYLRYQAACHATRVMIYFIPYLNSPGLRERKLKIISDDDSWQNGGIHHYQLSRAFANLGAKLIIPDEEFGSLDELQKCLDPTTANFVSLVQKIYPQSLGPFCVVEMFAHDWMQALMNSLAHCFPFIRQEPYFAECFDQGIEERHAQEALELTSIILNKSPQLLAPTLEGANMMAMALDKFWSGLDNLLQDTHHPRI
;
A
#
# COMPACT_ATOMS: atom_id res chain seq x y z
N MET A 1 5.67 16.25 -33.71
CA MET A 1 6.78 16.16 -32.74
C MET A 1 6.32 16.87 -31.47
N LYS A 2 6.14 16.31 -30.28
CA LYS A 2 6.56 15.07 -29.60
C LYS A 2 5.46 14.70 -28.58
N THR A 3 4.64 13.68 -28.83
CA THR A 3 3.72 13.10 -27.81
C THR A 3 4.32 11.83 -27.21
N GLN A 4 5.09 11.06 -27.99
CA GLN A 4 5.86 9.87 -27.58
C GLN A 4 6.92 10.08 -26.48
N ASN A 5 7.10 11.29 -25.95
CA ASN A 5 8.16 11.55 -24.96
C ASN A 5 7.65 11.50 -23.50
N ALA A 6 6.41 11.91 -23.23
CA ALA A 6 5.94 12.03 -21.85
C ALA A 6 5.70 10.67 -21.19
N GLU A 7 5.07 9.76 -21.92
CA GLU A 7 4.87 8.36 -21.48
C GLU A 7 6.21 7.67 -21.21
N GLN A 8 7.15 7.70 -22.17
CA GLN A 8 8.45 7.05 -22.00
C GLN A 8 9.23 7.65 -20.81
N ILE A 9 9.26 8.98 -20.68
CA ILE A 9 9.91 9.62 -19.53
C ILE A 9 9.27 9.17 -18.22
N PHE A 10 7.94 9.09 -18.18
CA PHE A 10 7.24 8.65 -16.98
C PHE A 10 7.60 7.22 -16.60
N GLN A 11 7.53 6.28 -17.56
CA GLN A 11 7.90 4.88 -17.34
C GLN A 11 9.36 4.73 -16.91
N ASP A 12 10.28 5.43 -17.57
CA ASP A 12 11.72 5.41 -17.23
C ASP A 12 12.00 5.92 -15.81
N VAL A 13 11.28 6.96 -15.35
CA VAL A 13 11.43 7.50 -14.00
C VAL A 13 10.77 6.56 -12.98
N LEU A 14 9.62 6.01 -13.29
CA LEU A 14 8.89 5.13 -12.37
C LEU A 14 9.63 3.81 -12.14
N GLU A 15 10.26 3.25 -13.19
CA GLU A 15 11.17 2.11 -13.05
C GLU A 15 12.36 2.45 -12.13
N LYS A 16 12.98 3.63 -12.30
CA LYS A 16 14.06 4.08 -11.41
C LYS A 16 13.60 4.23 -9.96
N LEU A 17 12.40 4.78 -9.75
CA LEU A 17 11.81 4.88 -8.41
C LEU A 17 11.58 3.48 -7.82
N TYR A 18 11.03 2.54 -8.59
CA TYR A 18 10.83 1.16 -8.16
C TYR A 18 12.13 0.49 -7.75
N GLN A 19 13.19 0.62 -8.56
CA GLN A 19 14.49 0.04 -8.23
C GLN A 19 15.14 0.66 -6.99
N ALA A 20 14.98 1.97 -6.80
CA ALA A 20 15.56 2.73 -5.68
C ALA A 20 14.81 2.54 -4.36
N HIS A 21 13.48 2.41 -4.42
CA HIS A 21 12.59 2.39 -3.26
C HIS A 21 11.87 1.05 -3.09
N LEU A 22 12.42 -0.03 -3.65
CA LEU A 22 11.81 -1.36 -3.63
C LEU A 22 11.49 -1.78 -2.17
N PRO A 23 10.21 -1.91 -1.80
CA PRO A 23 9.83 -2.15 -0.41
C PRO A 23 10.53 -3.34 0.24
N SER A 24 10.65 -4.47 -0.46
CA SER A 24 11.26 -5.70 0.02
C SER A 24 12.73 -5.56 0.44
N LYS A 25 13.44 -4.53 -0.05
CA LYS A 25 14.81 -4.21 0.37
C LYS A 25 14.87 -3.39 1.66
N HIS A 26 13.74 -2.89 2.15
CA HIS A 26 13.69 -2.11 3.38
C HIS A 26 14.06 -3.00 4.60
N PRO A 27 14.91 -2.52 5.54
CA PRO A 27 15.37 -3.31 6.68
C PRO A 27 14.27 -3.91 7.56
N PHE A 28 13.09 -3.28 7.60
CA PHE A 28 11.90 -3.75 8.33
C PHE A 28 11.61 -5.23 8.09
N PHE A 29 11.53 -5.65 6.82
CA PHE A 29 11.16 -7.02 6.46
C PHE A 29 12.19 -8.03 6.93
N THR A 30 13.48 -7.73 6.74
CA THR A 30 14.56 -8.61 7.23
C THR A 30 14.54 -8.68 8.75
N ARG A 31 14.40 -7.56 9.45
CA ARG A 31 14.34 -7.54 10.92
C ARG A 31 13.12 -8.29 11.47
N LEU A 32 11.95 -8.10 10.86
CA LEU A 32 10.73 -8.83 11.21
C LEU A 32 10.94 -10.35 11.09
N SER A 33 11.61 -10.80 10.02
CA SER A 33 11.90 -12.22 9.79
C SER A 33 12.91 -12.83 10.77
N LEU A 34 13.70 -11.99 11.46
CA LEU A 34 14.73 -12.41 12.41
C LEU A 34 14.28 -12.29 13.87
N LEU A 35 13.06 -11.80 14.13
CA LEU A 35 12.55 -11.71 15.49
C LEU A 35 12.41 -13.11 16.11
N PRO A 36 12.72 -13.27 17.41
CA PRO A 36 12.40 -14.49 18.14
C PRO A 36 10.90 -14.81 18.05
N LEU A 37 10.56 -16.10 17.93
CA LEU A 37 9.16 -16.56 17.79
C LEU A 37 8.24 -16.01 18.89
N GLU A 38 8.73 -15.93 20.14
CA GLU A 38 7.97 -15.40 21.27
C GLU A 38 7.59 -13.92 21.08
N GLN A 39 8.50 -13.13 20.52
CA GLN A 39 8.25 -11.71 20.24
C GLN A 39 7.32 -11.56 19.05
N LEU A 40 7.54 -12.30 17.96
CA LEU A 40 6.72 -12.22 16.76
C LEU A 40 5.28 -12.73 16.98
N ARG A 41 5.07 -13.61 17.95
CA ARG A 41 3.73 -14.06 18.39
C ARG A 41 3.06 -13.13 19.39
N SER A 42 3.70 -12.02 19.78
CA SER A 42 3.10 -11.05 20.69
C SER A 42 1.83 -10.46 20.06
N PRO A 43 0.65 -10.62 20.69
CA PRO A 43 -0.60 -10.05 20.19
C PRO A 43 -0.54 -8.53 20.04
N ASP A 44 0.16 -7.85 20.95
CA ASP A 44 0.30 -6.39 20.93
C ASP A 44 1.21 -5.94 19.78
N LEU A 45 2.34 -6.63 19.51
CA LEU A 45 3.22 -6.29 18.39
C LEU A 45 2.50 -6.51 17.04
N LEU A 46 1.86 -7.66 16.87
CA LEU A 46 1.08 -7.95 15.66
C LEU A 46 -0.07 -6.95 15.49
N GLY A 47 -0.71 -6.54 16.59
CA GLY A 47 -1.76 -5.51 16.61
C GLY A 47 -1.25 -4.14 16.14
N GLU A 48 -0.06 -3.73 16.57
CA GLU A 48 0.58 -2.48 16.13
C GLU A 48 1.00 -2.52 14.65
N ILE A 49 1.58 -3.63 14.19
CA ILE A 49 1.92 -3.82 12.77
C ILE A 49 0.65 -3.76 11.93
N TYR A 50 -0.39 -4.49 12.34
CA TYR A 50 -1.70 -4.48 11.69
C TYR A 50 -2.28 -3.07 11.60
N LEU A 51 -2.40 -2.37 12.73
CA LEU A 51 -3.03 -1.05 12.78
C LEU A 51 -2.38 -0.09 11.79
N ARG A 52 -1.05 -0.03 11.79
CA ARG A 52 -0.29 0.90 10.94
C ARG A 52 -0.41 0.53 9.46
N TYR A 53 -0.30 -0.76 9.14
CA TYR A 53 -0.43 -1.26 7.78
C TYR A 53 -1.85 -1.09 7.23
N GLN A 54 -2.87 -1.50 7.99
CA GLN A 54 -4.27 -1.33 7.64
C GLN A 54 -4.61 0.14 7.44
N ALA A 55 -4.13 1.05 8.29
CA ALA A 55 -4.40 2.47 8.15
C ALA A 55 -3.78 3.06 6.88
N ALA A 56 -2.57 2.64 6.51
CA ALA A 56 -1.95 3.03 5.25
C ALA A 56 -2.75 2.53 4.04
N CYS A 57 -3.15 1.25 4.04
CA CYS A 57 -3.99 0.67 2.98
C CYS A 57 -5.39 1.32 2.92
N HIS A 58 -5.99 1.62 4.08
CA HIS A 58 -7.28 2.30 4.16
C HIS A 58 -7.20 3.69 3.54
N ALA A 59 -6.15 4.45 3.84
CA ALA A 59 -5.95 5.77 3.25
C ALA A 59 -5.85 5.71 1.73
N THR A 60 -5.11 4.75 1.17
CA THR A 60 -4.97 4.62 -0.29
C THR A 60 -6.28 4.17 -0.94
N ARG A 61 -7.01 3.21 -0.34
CA ARG A 61 -8.33 2.75 -0.81
C ARG A 61 -9.41 3.83 -0.74
N VAL A 62 -9.43 4.65 0.31
CA VAL A 62 -10.35 5.80 0.36
C VAL A 62 -9.97 6.85 -0.68
N MET A 63 -8.68 7.15 -0.82
CA MET A 63 -8.23 8.23 -1.69
C MET A 63 -8.23 7.87 -3.17
N ILE A 64 -8.27 6.58 -3.53
CA ILE A 64 -8.40 6.16 -4.94
C ILE A 64 -9.65 6.78 -5.58
N TYR A 65 -10.75 6.97 -4.84
CA TYR A 65 -11.98 7.59 -5.33
C TYR A 65 -11.77 9.03 -5.82
N PHE A 66 -10.72 9.71 -5.35
CA PHE A 66 -10.43 11.11 -5.65
C PHE A 66 -9.33 11.31 -6.71
N ILE A 67 -8.75 10.25 -7.28
CA ILE A 67 -7.71 10.41 -8.32
C ILE A 67 -8.25 11.17 -9.54
N PRO A 68 -7.48 12.14 -10.09
CA PRO A 68 -7.97 13.08 -11.10
C PRO A 68 -7.92 12.54 -12.54
N TYR A 69 -8.47 13.32 -13.47
CA TYR A 69 -8.33 13.19 -14.93
C TYR A 69 -8.99 11.98 -15.61
N LEU A 70 -9.43 10.96 -14.87
CA LEU A 70 -10.12 9.79 -15.40
C LEU A 70 -11.63 10.03 -15.63
N ASN A 71 -11.97 11.09 -16.36
CA ASN A 71 -13.36 11.62 -16.40
C ASN A 71 -14.28 10.95 -17.44
N SER A 72 -13.74 10.26 -18.44
CA SER A 72 -14.58 9.60 -19.45
C SER A 72 -15.19 8.30 -18.91
N PRO A 73 -16.37 7.87 -19.40
CA PRO A 73 -16.99 6.63 -18.95
C PRO A 73 -16.06 5.41 -18.99
N GLY A 74 -15.31 5.22 -20.08
CA GLY A 74 -14.38 4.09 -20.21
C GLY A 74 -13.19 4.15 -19.24
N LEU A 75 -12.67 5.34 -18.93
CA LEU A 75 -11.60 5.48 -17.93
C LEU A 75 -12.11 5.26 -16.51
N ARG A 76 -13.34 5.70 -16.22
CA ARG A 76 -14.00 5.44 -14.93
C ARG A 76 -14.29 3.97 -14.72
N GLU A 77 -14.77 3.27 -15.75
CA GLU A 77 -15.00 1.82 -15.68
C GLU A 77 -13.70 1.06 -15.34
N ARG A 78 -12.59 1.41 -16.01
CA ARG A 78 -11.27 0.85 -15.74
C ARG A 78 -10.81 1.07 -14.29
N LYS A 79 -10.91 2.30 -13.79
CA LYS A 79 -10.67 2.64 -12.37
C LYS A 79 -11.57 1.82 -11.42
N LEU A 80 -12.85 1.70 -11.74
CA LEU A 80 -13.82 0.97 -10.91
C LEU A 80 -13.53 -0.53 -10.84
N LYS A 81 -12.85 -1.11 -11.83
CA LYS A 81 -12.44 -2.52 -11.78
C LYS A 81 -11.39 -2.74 -10.69
N ILE A 82 -10.38 -1.88 -10.61
CA ILE A 82 -9.37 -1.92 -9.52
C ILE A 82 -10.07 -1.79 -8.17
N ILE A 83 -10.92 -0.78 -8.02
CA ILE A 83 -11.71 -0.57 -6.79
C ILE A 83 -12.57 -1.80 -6.47
N SER A 84 -13.22 -2.41 -7.46
CA SER A 84 -14.06 -3.58 -7.24
C SER A 84 -13.25 -4.80 -6.82
N ASP A 85 -12.02 -4.96 -7.30
CA ASP A 85 -11.16 -6.05 -6.86
C ASP A 85 -10.80 -5.88 -5.38
N ASP A 86 -10.51 -4.65 -4.93
CA ASP A 86 -10.23 -4.35 -3.53
C ASP A 86 -11.46 -4.38 -2.61
N ASP A 87 -12.59 -3.84 -3.07
CA ASP A 87 -13.75 -3.48 -2.24
C ASP A 87 -14.97 -4.40 -2.43
N SER A 88 -14.91 -5.42 -3.29
CA SER A 88 -16.05 -6.33 -3.51
C SER A 88 -15.99 -7.60 -2.67
N TRP A 89 -17.17 -8.17 -2.41
CA TRP A 89 -17.33 -9.44 -1.69
C TRP A 89 -17.08 -10.69 -2.55
N GLN A 90 -16.60 -10.53 -3.78
CA GLN A 90 -16.35 -11.69 -4.65
C GLN A 90 -15.09 -12.44 -4.20
N ASN A 91 -15.07 -13.76 -4.38
CA ASN A 91 -13.90 -14.65 -4.27
C ASN A 91 -13.09 -14.73 -2.97
N GLY A 92 -13.48 -14.07 -1.88
CA GLY A 92 -12.81 -14.26 -0.58
C GLY A 92 -12.99 -13.12 0.44
N GLY A 93 -13.68 -12.07 0.02
CA GLY A 93 -14.07 -10.92 0.83
C GLY A 93 -13.33 -9.65 0.40
N ILE A 94 -13.74 -8.51 0.95
CA ILE A 94 -13.09 -7.21 0.70
C ILE A 94 -11.66 -7.26 1.27
N HIS A 95 -10.66 -6.79 0.53
CA HIS A 95 -9.25 -6.79 0.93
C HIS A 95 -9.04 -6.21 2.33
N HIS A 96 -9.82 -5.18 2.70
CA HIS A 96 -9.81 -4.61 4.05
C HIS A 96 -10.11 -5.68 5.12
N TYR A 97 -11.20 -6.44 4.98
CA TYR A 97 -11.59 -7.52 5.90
C TYR A 97 -10.66 -8.74 5.84
N GLN A 98 -10.14 -9.06 4.66
CA GLN A 98 -9.23 -10.18 4.50
C GLN A 98 -7.94 -9.96 5.31
N LEU A 99 -7.39 -8.74 5.29
CA LEU A 99 -6.20 -8.38 6.06
C LEU A 99 -6.46 -8.47 7.57
N SER A 100 -7.59 -7.96 8.03
CA SER A 100 -8.02 -8.06 9.43
C SER A 100 -8.18 -9.50 9.90
N ARG A 101 -8.83 -10.34 9.09
CA ARG A 101 -8.95 -11.78 9.36
C ARG A 101 -7.60 -12.47 9.41
N ALA A 102 -6.71 -12.15 8.45
CA ALA A 102 -5.37 -12.73 8.43
C ALA A 102 -4.64 -12.40 9.74
N PHE A 103 -4.55 -11.13 10.13
CA PHE A 103 -3.88 -10.75 11.38
C PHE A 103 -4.58 -11.28 12.64
N ALA A 104 -5.91 -11.36 12.67
CA ALA A 104 -6.63 -12.03 13.75
C ALA A 104 -6.24 -13.52 13.87
N ASN A 105 -6.11 -14.24 12.74
CA ASN A 105 -5.66 -15.63 12.71
C ASN A 105 -4.21 -15.79 13.17
N LEU A 106 -3.36 -14.78 12.95
CA LEU A 106 -2.00 -14.73 13.51
C LEU A 106 -1.99 -14.49 15.03
N GLY A 107 -3.12 -14.08 15.62
CA GLY A 107 -3.27 -13.76 17.04
C GLY A 107 -3.11 -12.27 17.39
N ALA A 108 -3.20 -11.37 16.40
CA ALA A 108 -3.11 -9.93 16.62
C ALA A 108 -4.25 -9.41 17.49
N LYS A 109 -3.94 -8.46 18.37
CA LYS A 109 -4.94 -7.69 19.12
C LYS A 109 -5.43 -6.53 18.27
N LEU A 110 -6.57 -6.70 17.61
CA LEU A 110 -7.18 -5.67 16.79
C LEU A 110 -7.90 -4.65 17.68
N ILE A 111 -7.42 -3.40 17.69
CA ILE A 111 -7.95 -2.34 18.57
C ILE A 111 -8.98 -1.43 17.89
N ILE A 112 -9.03 -1.44 16.55
CA ILE A 112 -10.04 -0.74 15.75
C ILE A 112 -10.80 -1.79 14.93
N PRO A 113 -12.13 -1.91 15.11
CA PRO A 113 -12.97 -2.72 14.23
C PRO A 113 -12.90 -2.22 12.78
N ASP A 114 -13.06 -3.14 11.82
CA ASP A 114 -12.82 -2.82 10.40
C ASP A 114 -13.67 -1.66 9.87
N GLU A 115 -14.95 -1.63 10.21
CA GLU A 115 -15.87 -0.55 9.81
C GLU A 115 -15.60 0.78 10.55
N GLU A 116 -14.76 0.78 11.59
CA GLU A 116 -14.45 1.96 12.40
C GLU A 116 -13.15 2.68 11.97
N PHE A 117 -12.42 2.17 10.96
CA PHE A 117 -11.32 2.92 10.33
C PHE A 117 -11.81 4.25 9.72
N GLY A 118 -13.06 4.30 9.26
CA GLY A 118 -13.82 5.52 9.07
C GLY A 118 -13.14 6.60 8.22
N SER A 119 -13.30 7.86 8.62
CA SER A 119 -12.70 9.00 7.92
C SER A 119 -11.21 9.15 8.24
N LEU A 120 -10.42 9.59 7.25
CA LEU A 120 -8.98 9.76 7.42
C LEU A 120 -8.62 10.81 8.48
N ASP A 121 -9.45 11.84 8.68
CA ASP A 121 -9.22 12.90 9.68
C ASP A 121 -9.36 12.37 11.11
N GLU A 122 -10.33 11.48 11.36
CA GLU A 122 -10.49 10.82 12.66
C GLU A 122 -9.43 9.75 12.88
N LEU A 123 -9.13 8.95 11.84
CA LEU A 123 -8.11 7.89 11.91
C LEU A 123 -6.73 8.45 12.29
N GLN A 124 -6.33 9.61 11.76
CA GLN A 124 -5.06 10.26 12.12
C GLN A 124 -4.89 10.53 13.63
N LYS A 125 -5.98 10.68 14.39
CA LYS A 125 -5.93 11.02 15.82
C LYS A 125 -5.53 9.85 16.72
N CYS A 126 -5.66 8.61 16.24
CA CYS A 126 -5.34 7.41 16.99
C CYS A 126 -4.07 6.69 16.52
N LEU A 127 -3.37 7.25 15.54
CA LEU A 127 -2.17 6.66 14.95
C LEU A 127 -0.88 7.22 15.54
N ASP A 128 0.21 6.47 15.41
CA ASP A 128 1.54 7.01 15.66
C ASP A 128 1.86 8.14 14.64
N PRO A 129 2.76 9.09 14.99
CA PRO A 129 3.06 10.23 14.13
C PRO A 129 3.52 9.85 12.71
N THR A 130 4.24 8.74 12.54
CA THR A 130 4.73 8.34 11.21
C THR A 130 3.59 7.89 10.32
N THR A 131 2.72 7.03 10.85
CA THR A 131 1.54 6.55 10.11
C THR A 131 0.54 7.69 9.86
N ALA A 132 0.28 8.54 10.86
CA ALA A 132 -0.59 9.71 10.70
C ALA A 132 -0.08 10.65 9.58
N ASN A 133 1.22 10.90 9.52
CA ASN A 133 1.85 11.69 8.46
C ASN A 133 1.70 11.05 7.07
N PHE A 134 1.78 9.72 6.98
CA PHE A 134 1.54 9.00 5.73
C PHE A 134 0.09 9.16 5.27
N VAL A 135 -0.88 8.93 6.17
CA VAL A 135 -2.32 9.11 5.89
C VAL A 135 -2.62 10.55 5.43
N SER A 136 -2.09 11.54 6.14
CA SER A 136 -2.23 12.96 5.78
C SER A 136 -1.66 13.27 4.39
N LEU A 137 -0.49 12.70 4.08
CA LEU A 137 0.15 12.89 2.78
C LEU A 137 -0.70 12.27 1.66
N VAL A 138 -1.17 11.03 1.83
CA VAL A 138 -2.04 10.33 0.89
C VAL A 138 -3.27 11.19 0.58
N GLN A 139 -3.97 11.67 1.62
CA GLN A 139 -5.13 12.55 1.50
C GLN A 139 -4.82 13.83 0.71
N LYS A 140 -3.62 14.39 0.90
CA LYS A 140 -3.17 15.59 0.20
C LYS A 140 -2.84 15.34 -1.27
N ILE A 141 -2.09 14.29 -1.61
CA ILE A 141 -1.44 14.16 -2.93
C ILE A 141 -2.25 13.36 -3.96
N TYR A 142 -3.09 12.43 -3.52
CA TYR A 142 -3.93 11.64 -4.44
C TYR A 142 -4.82 12.48 -5.36
N PRO A 143 -5.49 13.55 -4.88
CA PRO A 143 -6.34 14.38 -5.74
C PRO A 143 -5.56 15.22 -6.77
N GLN A 144 -4.23 15.30 -6.66
CA GLN A 144 -3.41 16.24 -7.44
C GLN A 144 -2.85 15.63 -8.72
N SER A 145 -2.57 14.33 -8.74
CA SER A 145 -2.02 13.66 -9.92
C SER A 145 -2.22 12.14 -9.87
N LEU A 146 -1.89 11.44 -10.97
CA LEU A 146 -1.95 9.97 -11.04
C LEU A 146 -0.69 9.28 -10.51
N GLY A 147 0.36 10.05 -10.21
CA GLY A 147 1.67 9.52 -9.78
C GLY A 147 1.61 8.71 -8.49
N PRO A 148 1.00 9.23 -7.40
CA PRO A 148 0.90 8.51 -6.13
C PRO A 148 0.20 7.16 -6.26
N PHE A 149 -0.91 7.14 -7.01
CA PHE A 149 -1.66 5.93 -7.32
C PHE A 149 -0.79 4.92 -8.08
N CYS A 150 -0.10 5.33 -9.15
CA CYS A 150 0.80 4.43 -9.87
C CYS A 150 1.88 3.79 -8.98
N VAL A 151 2.49 4.58 -8.08
CA VAL A 151 3.52 4.05 -7.18
C VAL A 151 2.93 3.00 -6.24
N VAL A 152 1.75 3.25 -5.67
CA VAL A 152 1.10 2.30 -4.78
C VAL A 152 0.80 0.98 -5.50
N GLU A 153 0.13 1.02 -6.65
CA GLU A 153 -0.21 -0.21 -7.39
C GLU A 153 1.04 -0.98 -7.85
N MET A 154 2.09 -0.27 -8.30
CA MET A 154 3.32 -0.93 -8.74
C MET A 154 4.11 -1.59 -7.60
N PHE A 155 4.04 -1.04 -6.39
CA PHE A 155 4.84 -1.49 -5.26
C PHE A 155 4.09 -2.54 -4.42
N ALA A 156 2.76 -2.64 -4.60
CA ALA A 156 1.87 -3.46 -3.78
C ALA A 156 2.28 -4.92 -3.70
N HIS A 157 2.42 -5.56 -4.86
CA HIS A 157 2.85 -6.96 -4.95
C HIS A 157 4.14 -7.22 -4.14
N ASP A 158 5.15 -6.37 -4.30
CA ASP A 158 6.46 -6.55 -3.66
C ASP A 158 6.39 -6.43 -2.12
N TRP A 159 5.73 -5.40 -1.59
CA TRP A 159 5.63 -5.28 -0.12
C TRP A 159 4.75 -6.37 0.49
N MET A 160 3.69 -6.81 -0.21
CA MET A 160 2.81 -7.86 0.29
C MET A 160 3.56 -9.19 0.35
N GLN A 161 4.33 -9.50 -0.70
CA GLN A 161 5.19 -10.68 -0.76
C GLN A 161 6.27 -10.63 0.34
N ALA A 162 6.88 -9.47 0.55
CA ALA A 162 7.90 -9.27 1.58
C ALA A 162 7.32 -9.46 2.99
N LEU A 163 6.14 -8.89 3.27
CA LEU A 163 5.44 -9.05 4.55
C LEU A 163 5.11 -10.51 4.82
N MET A 164 4.48 -11.18 3.84
CA MET A 164 4.14 -12.60 3.94
C MET A 164 5.39 -13.45 4.23
N ASN A 165 6.46 -13.25 3.46
CA ASN A 165 7.70 -14.01 3.61
C ASN A 165 8.35 -13.78 4.98
N SER A 166 8.31 -12.55 5.48
CA SER A 166 8.88 -12.21 6.79
C SER A 166 8.18 -12.93 7.93
N LEU A 167 6.86 -13.12 7.82
CA LEU A 167 6.03 -13.78 8.81
C LEU A 167 5.99 -15.31 8.70
N ALA A 168 6.27 -15.87 7.51
CA ALA A 168 6.05 -17.29 7.19
C ALA A 168 6.83 -18.28 8.07
N HIS A 169 7.99 -17.91 8.60
CA HIS A 169 8.77 -18.79 9.48
C HIS A 169 8.07 -19.05 10.83
N CYS A 170 7.29 -18.08 11.32
CA CYS A 170 6.52 -18.17 12.55
C CYS A 170 5.09 -18.66 12.31
N PHE A 171 4.53 -18.31 11.15
CA PHE A 171 3.16 -18.58 10.74
C PHE A 171 3.14 -19.34 9.40
N PRO A 172 3.35 -20.67 9.40
CA PRO A 172 3.56 -21.44 8.18
C PRO A 172 2.35 -21.47 7.23
N PHE A 173 1.14 -21.19 7.74
CA PHE A 173 -0.09 -21.15 6.96
C PHE A 173 -0.44 -19.76 6.43
N ILE A 174 0.38 -18.73 6.67
CA ILE A 174 0.09 -17.35 6.22
C ILE A 174 -0.14 -17.24 4.71
N ARG A 175 0.52 -18.09 3.92
CA ARG A 175 0.35 -18.14 2.46
C ARG A 175 -1.04 -18.58 2.01
N GLN A 176 -1.78 -19.25 2.89
CA GLN A 176 -3.13 -19.75 2.64
C GLN A 176 -4.21 -18.76 3.10
N GLU A 177 -3.82 -17.70 3.82
CA GLU A 177 -4.76 -16.64 4.16
C GLU A 177 -5.19 -15.91 2.87
N PRO A 178 -6.50 -15.70 2.66
CA PRO A 178 -7.02 -15.14 1.39
C PRO A 178 -6.36 -13.82 0.98
N TYR A 179 -6.06 -12.95 1.94
CA TYR A 179 -5.37 -11.68 1.68
C TYR A 179 -4.03 -11.86 0.95
N PHE A 180 -3.30 -12.93 1.25
CA PHE A 180 -2.02 -13.23 0.61
C PHE A 180 -2.21 -14.15 -0.61
N ALA A 181 -3.05 -15.17 -0.50
CA ALA A 181 -3.27 -16.13 -1.58
C ALA A 181 -3.81 -15.48 -2.86
N GLU A 182 -4.79 -14.57 -2.74
CA GLU A 182 -5.42 -13.93 -3.90
C GLU A 182 -4.46 -13.01 -4.64
N CYS A 183 -3.62 -12.27 -3.92
CA CYS A 183 -2.63 -11.38 -4.51
C CYS A 183 -1.58 -12.12 -5.34
N PHE A 184 -1.22 -13.37 -4.99
CA PHE A 184 -0.18 -14.13 -5.71
C PHE A 184 -0.74 -15.13 -6.72
N ASP A 185 -1.86 -15.80 -6.43
CA ASP A 185 -2.37 -16.87 -7.29
C ASP A 185 -3.21 -16.32 -8.46
N GLN A 186 -3.78 -15.12 -8.32
CA GLN A 186 -4.66 -14.51 -9.33
C GLN A 186 -4.01 -13.33 -10.06
N GLY A 187 -2.80 -12.92 -9.67
CA GLY A 187 -2.07 -11.80 -10.26
C GLY A 187 -2.84 -10.47 -10.23
N ILE A 188 -3.61 -10.25 -9.16
CA ILE A 188 -4.48 -9.07 -9.01
C ILE A 188 -3.62 -7.81 -8.95
N GLU A 189 -2.58 -7.80 -8.12
CA GLU A 189 -1.70 -6.65 -7.92
C GLU A 189 -0.89 -6.31 -9.19
N GLU A 190 -0.38 -7.30 -9.90
CA GLU A 190 0.33 -7.07 -11.16
C GLU A 190 -0.59 -6.50 -12.24
N ARG A 191 -1.86 -6.94 -12.27
CA ARG A 191 -2.87 -6.38 -13.15
C ARG A 191 -3.23 -4.95 -12.76
N HIS A 192 -3.33 -4.64 -11.47
CA HIS A 192 -3.55 -3.28 -10.97
C HIS A 192 -2.38 -2.36 -11.35
N ALA A 193 -1.14 -2.81 -11.17
CA ALA A 193 0.06 -2.10 -11.59
C ALA A 193 0.05 -1.77 -13.10
N GLN A 194 -0.24 -2.77 -13.94
CA GLN A 194 -0.34 -2.59 -15.39
C GLN A 194 -1.46 -1.61 -15.75
N GLU A 195 -2.62 -1.75 -15.13
CA GLU A 195 -3.78 -0.89 -15.38
C GLU A 195 -3.51 0.56 -14.97
N ALA A 196 -2.85 0.78 -13.83
CA ALA A 196 -2.47 2.11 -13.35
C ALA A 196 -1.48 2.80 -14.31
N LEU A 197 -0.49 2.05 -14.79
CA LEU A 197 0.47 2.50 -15.79
C LEU A 197 -0.21 2.88 -17.10
N GLU A 198 -1.12 2.04 -17.60
CA GLU A 198 -1.84 2.29 -18.84
C GLU A 198 -2.75 3.50 -18.75
N LEU A 199 -3.53 3.62 -17.67
CA LEU A 199 -4.41 4.77 -17.44
C LEU A 199 -3.61 6.06 -17.39
N THR A 200 -2.46 6.06 -16.70
CA THR A 200 -1.57 7.21 -16.62
C THR A 200 -0.95 7.54 -17.96
N SER A 201 -0.52 6.55 -18.72
CA SER A 201 0.03 6.72 -20.07
C SER A 201 -1.01 7.32 -21.03
N ILE A 202 -2.27 6.87 -20.97
CA ILE A 202 -3.37 7.45 -21.75
C ILE A 202 -3.55 8.94 -21.42
N ILE A 203 -3.50 9.31 -20.13
CA ILE A 203 -3.66 10.70 -19.71
C ILE A 203 -2.45 11.56 -20.11
N LEU A 204 -1.23 11.07 -19.93
CA LEU A 204 -0.02 11.81 -20.32
C LEU A 204 0.10 11.98 -21.83
N ASN A 205 -0.37 11.01 -22.62
CA ASN A 205 -0.43 11.14 -24.08
C ASN A 205 -1.42 12.22 -24.52
N LYS A 206 -2.56 12.36 -23.83
CA LYS A 206 -3.56 13.39 -24.11
C LYS A 206 -3.17 14.77 -23.57
N SER A 207 -2.49 14.79 -22.42
CA SER A 207 -2.14 15.99 -21.67
C SER A 207 -0.69 15.93 -21.16
N PRO A 208 0.33 16.06 -22.05
CA PRO A 208 1.74 15.92 -21.66
C PRO A 208 2.21 16.90 -20.58
N GLN A 209 1.55 18.05 -20.44
CA GLN A 209 1.81 19.04 -19.38
C GLN A 209 1.60 18.48 -17.96
N LEU A 210 0.86 17.38 -17.81
CA LEU A 210 0.66 16.71 -16.53
C LEU A 210 1.85 15.84 -16.10
N LEU A 211 2.87 15.68 -16.96
CA LEU A 211 4.05 14.86 -16.65
C LEU A 211 4.75 15.32 -15.36
N ALA A 212 5.08 16.61 -15.26
CA ALA A 212 5.80 17.15 -14.11
C ALA A 212 5.08 16.91 -12.77
N PRO A 213 3.80 17.30 -12.59
CA PRO A 213 3.10 17.05 -11.33
C PRO A 213 2.87 15.55 -11.06
N THR A 214 2.74 14.72 -12.11
CA THR A 214 2.64 13.26 -11.95
C THR A 214 3.95 12.66 -11.44
N LEU A 215 5.09 13.09 -11.97
CA LEU A 215 6.41 12.67 -11.49
C LEU A 215 6.68 13.15 -10.06
N GLU A 216 6.31 14.38 -9.73
CA GLU A 216 6.44 14.92 -8.39
C GLU A 216 5.62 14.11 -7.39
N GLY A 217 4.35 13.83 -7.70
CA GLY A 217 3.49 13.00 -6.87
C GLY A 217 4.01 11.57 -6.69
N ALA A 218 4.53 10.95 -7.76
CA ALA A 218 5.15 9.63 -7.69
C ALA A 218 6.37 9.64 -6.74
N ASN A 219 7.28 10.60 -6.89
CA ASN A 219 8.45 10.71 -6.03
C ASN A 219 8.06 10.95 -4.55
N MET A 220 7.06 11.81 -4.30
CA MET A 220 6.55 12.03 -2.94
C MET A 220 6.00 10.76 -2.32
N MET A 221 5.26 9.94 -3.08
CA MET A 221 4.72 8.67 -2.60
C MET A 221 5.82 7.66 -2.30
N ALA A 222 6.78 7.47 -3.21
CA ALA A 222 7.88 6.52 -3.01
C ALA A 222 8.69 6.85 -1.73
N MET A 223 9.03 8.13 -1.52
CA MET A 223 9.70 8.59 -0.31
C MET A 223 8.83 8.43 0.96
N ALA A 224 7.51 8.52 0.82
CA ALA A 224 6.59 8.36 1.95
C ALA A 224 6.47 6.90 2.37
N LEU A 225 6.48 5.97 1.41
CA LEU A 225 6.52 4.54 1.68
C LEU A 225 7.80 4.17 2.45
N ASP A 226 8.98 4.67 2.04
CA ASP A 226 10.22 4.45 2.80
C ASP A 226 10.10 4.90 4.26
N LYS A 227 9.54 6.09 4.48
CA LYS A 227 9.33 6.63 5.83
C LYS A 227 8.33 5.80 6.62
N PHE A 228 7.25 5.35 5.98
CA PHE A 228 6.27 4.47 6.58
C PHE A 228 6.90 3.15 7.05
N TRP A 229 7.68 2.50 6.18
CA TRP A 229 8.41 1.28 6.52
C TRP A 229 9.48 1.53 7.60
N SER A 230 10.13 2.68 7.62
CA SER A 230 11.02 3.10 8.72
C SER A 230 10.28 3.25 10.05
N GLY A 231 9.04 3.73 10.03
CA GLY A 231 8.19 3.82 11.23
C GLY A 231 7.83 2.44 11.80
N LEU A 232 7.50 1.49 10.92
CA LEU A 232 7.29 0.09 11.29
C LEU A 232 8.58 -0.60 11.75
N ASP A 233 9.73 -0.22 11.19
CA ASP A 233 11.03 -0.73 11.63
C ASP A 233 11.37 -0.28 13.06
N ASN A 234 11.13 1.00 13.37
CA ASN A 234 11.36 1.55 14.71
C ASN A 234 10.49 0.85 15.77
N LEU A 235 9.26 0.47 15.42
CA LEU A 235 8.39 -0.33 16.28
C LEU A 235 9.05 -1.66 16.70
N LEU A 236 9.81 -2.30 15.81
CA LEU A 236 10.51 -3.55 16.13
C LEU A 236 11.71 -3.34 17.05
N GLN A 237 12.27 -2.12 17.10
CA GLN A 237 13.42 -1.80 17.94
C GLN A 237 12.99 -1.43 19.36
N ASP A 238 11.85 -0.74 19.51
CA ASP A 238 11.30 -0.34 20.81
C ASP A 238 10.86 -1.54 21.66
N THR A 239 10.47 -2.66 21.05
CA THR A 239 10.11 -3.90 21.78
C THR A 239 11.30 -4.61 22.43
N HIS A 240 12.54 -4.20 22.14
CA HIS A 240 13.74 -4.69 22.84
C HIS A 240 14.03 -3.95 24.16
N HIS A 241 13.30 -2.88 24.48
CA HIS A 241 13.41 -2.14 25.73
C HIS A 241 12.04 -2.02 26.41
N PRO A 242 11.68 -2.91 27.35
CA PRO A 242 10.50 -2.67 28.16
C PRO A 242 10.69 -1.32 28.87
N ARG A 243 9.76 -0.39 28.66
CA ARG A 243 9.68 0.85 29.44
C ARG A 243 9.51 0.43 30.90
N ILE A 244 10.56 0.64 31.70
CA ILE A 244 10.59 0.45 33.16
C ILE A 244 9.72 1.52 33.80
#